data_AF-A0A1H3VHQ6-F1
#
_entry.id   AF-A0A1H3VHQ6-F1
#
_cell.length_a   1.000
_cell.length_b   1.000
_cell.length_c   1.000
_cell.angle_alpha   90.00
_cell.angle_beta   90.00
_cell.angle_gamma   90.00
#
_symmetry.space_group_name_H-M   'P 1'
#
loop_
_entity.id
_entity.type
_entity.pdbx_description
1 polymer ?
#
loop_
_entity_poly.entity_id
_entity_poly.type
_entity_poly.pdbx_seq_one_letter_code
_entity_poly.pdbx_strand_id
1 'polypeptide(L)' 'MILRNDVVLYHGSHTIVRHPDLSKCRGEKDFGRGFYLTTSHEQAQRFVKSSVRARWRRRSNFSCHSD' A
#
# COMPACT_ATOMS: atom_id res chain seq x y z
N MET A 1 10.66 0.56 -21.93
CA MET A 1 9.98 1.74 -21.36
C MET A 1 11.04 2.58 -20.66
N ILE A 2 11.50 3.65 -21.31
CA ILE A 2 12.55 4.53 -20.76
C ILE A 2 11.85 5.49 -19.80
N LEU A 3 12.00 5.28 -18.48
CA LEU A 3 11.64 6.28 -17.49
C LEU A 3 12.60 7.44 -17.66
N ARG A 4 12.09 8.60 -18.10
CA ARG A 4 12.87 9.84 -18.09
C ARG A 4 13.26 10.12 -16.65
N ASN A 5 14.54 10.38 -16.44
CA ASN A 5 15.07 10.80 -15.15
C ASN A 5 14.21 11.97 -14.65
N ASP A 6 13.72 11.89 -13.40
CA ASP A 6 12.98 12.93 -12.65
C ASP A 6 11.43 12.84 -12.57
N VAL A 7 10.84 11.64 -12.58
CA VAL A 7 9.43 11.48 -12.14
C VAL A 7 9.37 11.10 -10.66
N VAL A 8 8.84 12.01 -9.83
CA VAL A 8 8.51 11.72 -8.43
C VAL A 8 7.22 10.92 -8.36
N LEU A 9 7.27 9.80 -7.65
CA LEU A 9 6.14 8.91 -7.42
C LEU A 9 5.87 8.76 -5.93
N TYR A 10 4.60 8.79 -5.57
CA TYR A 10 4.12 8.71 -4.20
C TYR A 10 3.43 7.37 -3.93
N HIS A 11 3.74 6.80 -2.77
CA HIS A 11 3.05 5.63 -2.22
C HIS A 11 2.27 6.04 -0.97
N GLY A 12 0.96 5.81 -0.98
CA GLY A 12 0.10 6.06 0.17
C GLY A 12 -0.16 4.81 1.00
N SER A 13 0.36 4.77 2.23
CA SER A 13 0.12 3.68 3.17
C SER A 13 0.12 4.18 4.61
N HIS A 14 -0.59 3.47 5.48
CA HIS A 14 -0.62 3.68 6.93
C HIS A 14 0.68 3.30 7.66
N THR A 15 1.71 2.82 6.95
CA THR A 15 3.00 2.42 7.51
C THR A 15 4.12 3.03 6.68
N ILE A 16 5.13 3.56 7.37
CA ILE A 16 6.34 4.09 6.75
C ILE A 16 7.19 2.92 6.24
N VAL A 17 7.57 2.95 4.97
CA VAL A 17 8.44 1.95 4.34
C VAL A 17 9.86 2.52 4.28
N ARG A 18 10.72 2.09 5.20
CA ARG A 18 12.14 2.49 5.21
C ARG A 18 12.97 1.72 4.18
N HIS A 19 12.67 0.43 4.03
CA HIS A 19 13.34 -0.48 3.11
C HIS A 19 12.27 -1.19 2.28
N PRO A 20 12.10 -0.83 0.99
CA PRO A 20 11.15 -1.47 0.11
C PRO A 20 11.47 -2.96 -0.05
N ASP A 21 10.48 -3.81 0.24
CA ASP A 21 10.60 -5.26 0.13
C ASP A 21 9.32 -5.82 -0.50
N LEU A 22 9.43 -6.28 -1.73
CA LEU A 22 8.31 -6.81 -2.49
C LEU A 22 7.80 -8.13 -1.89
N SER A 23 8.64 -8.93 -1.22
CA SER A 23 8.21 -10.21 -0.64
C SER A 23 7.10 -10.03 0.40
N LYS A 24 7.12 -8.89 1.11
CA LYS A 24 6.14 -8.48 2.14
C LYS A 24 4.86 -7.88 1.58
N CYS A 25 4.79 -7.63 0.27
CA CYS A 25 3.59 -7.11 -0.38
C CYS A 25 2.56 -8.23 -0.60
N ARG A 26 1.26 -7.90 -0.57
CA ARG A 26 0.18 -8.87 -0.87
C ARG A 26 0.24 -9.30 -2.34
N GLY A 27 0.14 -10.60 -2.60
CA GLY A 27 0.14 -11.17 -3.96
C GLY A 27 -1.21 -11.14 -4.69
N GLU A 28 -2.31 -11.14 -3.94
CA GLU A 28 -3.69 -11.23 -4.47
C GLU A 28 -4.25 -9.86 -4.89
N LYS A 29 -3.49 -9.08 -5.66
CA LYS A 29 -4.00 -7.83 -6.22
C LYS A 29 -4.04 -7.92 -7.74
N ASP A 30 -4.87 -7.08 -8.34
CA ASP A 30 -5.17 -7.08 -9.78
C ASP A 30 -3.93 -6.96 -10.69
N PHE A 31 -2.85 -6.37 -10.18
CA PHE A 31 -1.58 -6.18 -10.90
C PHE A 31 -0.42 -6.91 -10.24
N GLY A 32 -0.71 -7.91 -9.41
CA GLY A 32 0.26 -8.69 -8.69
C GLY A 32 0.90 -7.98 -7.51
N ARG A 33 2.07 -8.48 -7.11
CA ARG A 33 2.74 -8.12 -5.87
C ARG A 33 3.62 -6.87 -6.07
N GLY A 34 3.28 -5.78 -5.41
CA GLY A 34 4.17 -4.62 -5.33
C GLY A 34 3.57 -3.35 -4.74
N PHE A 35 4.34 -2.27 -4.84
CA PHE A 35 3.94 -0.93 -4.43
C PHE A 35 3.09 -0.27 -5.51
N TYR A 36 1.99 0.33 -5.07
CA TYR A 36 1.11 1.09 -5.94
C TYR A 36 1.51 2.55 -5.81
N LEU A 37 1.88 3.13 -6.94
CA LEU A 37 2.48 4.44 -7.05
C LEU A 37 1.56 5.37 -7.85
N THR A 38 1.61 6.66 -7.53
CA THR A 38 0.92 7.71 -8.28
C THR A 38 1.80 8.95 -8.35
N THR A 39 1.66 9.74 -9.41
CA THR A 39 2.30 11.07 -9.50
C THR A 39 1.58 12.12 -8.66
N SER A 40 0.32 11.87 -8.26
CA SER A 40 -0.47 12.80 -7.44
C SER A 40 -0.25 12.57 -5.95
N HIS A 41 0.37 13.56 -5.29
CA HIS A 41 0.54 13.54 -3.83
C HIS A 41 -0.81 13.48 -3.08
N GLU A 42 -1.81 14.24 -3.53
CA GLU A 42 -3.14 14.24 -2.90
C GLU A 42 -3.81 12.85 -3.00
N GLN A 43 -3.68 12.19 -4.15
CA GLN A 43 -4.19 10.84 -4.32
C GLN A 43 -3.50 9.84 -3.38
N ALA A 44 -2.17 9.95 -3.23
CA ALA A 44 -1.44 9.14 -2.27
C ALA A 44 -1.89 9.38 -0.82
N GLN A 45 -2.18 10.63 -0.43
CA GLN A 45 -2.74 10.93 0.90
C GLN A 45 -4.12 10.28 1.10
N ARG A 46 -4.99 10.30 0.07
CA ARG A 46 -6.30 9.62 0.13
C ARG A 46 -6.14 8.10 0.30
N PHE A 47 -5.14 7.48 -0.31
CA PHE A 47 -4.86 6.05 -0.14
C PHE A 47 -4.49 5.66 1.30
N VAL A 48 -3.93 6.57 2.10
CA VAL A 48 -3.65 6.32 3.52
C VAL A 48 -4.94 5.95 4.25
N LYS A 49 -6.03 6.69 4.07
CA LYS A 49 -7.34 6.42 4.69
C LYS A 49 -7.85 5.01 4.34
N SER A 50 -7.78 4.65 3.06
CA SER A 50 -8.18 3.31 2.58
C SER A 50 -7.31 2.21 3.18
N SER A 51 -5.99 2.44 3.29
CA SER A 51 -5.05 1.47 3.87
C SER A 51 -5.27 1.26 5.37
N VAL A 52 -5.60 2.34 6.12
CA VAL A 52 -5.99 2.28 7.53
C VAL A 52 -7.28 1.48 7.69
N ARG A 53 -8.33 1.79 6.90
CA ARG A 53 -9.61 1.07 6.92
C ARG A 53 -9.43 -0.42 6.61
N ALA A 54 -8.60 -0.76 5.63
CA ALA A 54 -8.29 -2.16 5.31
C ALA A 54 -7.57 -2.86 6.47
N ARG A 55 -6.68 -2.18 7.19
CA ARG A 55 -6.04 -2.73 8.39
C ARG A 55 -7.03 -2.95 9.52
N TRP A 56 -7.92 -1.99 9.80
CA TRP A 56 -8.96 -2.14 10.81
C TRP A 56 -9.84 -3.36 10.54
N ARG A 57 -10.33 -3.52 9.30
CA ARG A 57 -11.12 -4.70 8.91
C ARG A 57 -10.41 -6.02 9.21
N ARG A 58 -9.09 -6.10 8.98
CA ARG A 58 -8.31 -7.30 9.30
C ARG A 58 -8.15 -7.53 10.81
N ARG A 59 -7.99 -6.46 11.61
CA ARG A 59 -7.91 -6.56 13.07
C ARG A 59 -9.24 -6.98 13.68
N SER A 60 -10.36 -6.47 13.18
CA SER A 60 -11.70 -6.82 13.65
C SER A 60 -12.07 -8.27 13.32
N ASN A 61 -11.56 -8.83 12.22
CA ASN A 61 -11.71 -10.26 11.92
C ASN A 61 -10.78 -11.17 12.74
N PHE A 62 -9.87 -10.62 13.56
CA PHE A 62 -8.99 -11.41 14.43
C PHE A 62 -9.59 -11.65 15.83
N SER A 63 -10.69 -10.98 16.20
CA SER A 63 -11.36 -11.17 17.49
C SER A 63 -12.43 -12.27 17.49
N CYS A 64 -12.61 -13.00 16.38
CA CYS A 64 -13.56 -14.10 16.27
C CYS A 64 -12.89 -15.47 16.04
N HIS A 65 -11.57 -15.58 16.16
CA HIS A 65 -10.81 -16.83 16.06
C HIS A 65 -9.85 -16.93 17.24
N SER A 66 -10.40 -17.04 18.44
CA SER A 66 -9.67 -17.49 19.63
C SER A 66 -10.47 -18.66 20.21
N ASP A 67 -10.11 -19.86 19.77
CA ASP A 67 -10.16 -21.05 20.63
C ASP A 67 -9.09 -20.90 21.72
#